data_AF-A0A5E4L773-F1
#
_entry.id   AF-A0A5E4L773-F1
#
_cell.length_a   1.000
_cell.length_b   1.000
_cell.length_c   1.000
_cell.angle_alpha   90.00
_cell.angle_beta   90.00
_cell.angle_gamma   90.00
#
_symmetry.space_group_name_H-M   'P 1'
#
loop_
_entity.id
_entity.type
_entity.pdbx_description
1 polymer ?
#
loop_
_entity_poly.entity_id
_entity_poly.type
_entity_poly.pdbx_seq_one_letter_code
_entity_poly.pdbx_strand_id
1 'polypeptide(L)' 'MVQMKKFFEENGKGEFSHYQALQISPIHVHRSKAEHKHAIFILGKEIASIMAHDEFSGAGRTSVRMQELANRAGEEMLH' A
#
# COMPACT_ATOMS: atom_id res chain seq x y z
N MET A 1 -12.85 -3.41 -6.57
CA MET A 1 -12.05 -2.32 -5.96
C MET A 1 -12.59 -1.86 -4.61
N VAL A 2 -13.87 -1.47 -4.46
CA VAL A 2 -14.39 -1.03 -3.14
C VAL A 2 -14.34 -2.11 -2.06
N GLN A 3 -14.55 -3.38 -2.39
CA GLN A 3 -14.35 -4.48 -1.43
C GLN A 3 -12.88 -4.59 -0.97
N MET A 4 -11.92 -4.36 -1.87
CA MET A 4 -10.49 -4.35 -1.54
C MET A 4 -10.15 -3.19 -0.60
N LYS A 5 -10.71 -1.99 -0.87
CA LYS A 5 -10.63 -0.84 0.03
C LYS A 5 -11.09 -1.21 1.45
N LYS A 6 -12.29 -1.78 1.57
CA LYS A 6 -12.86 -2.20 2.87
C LYS A 6 -11.97 -3.20 3.59
N PHE A 7 -11.46 -4.21 2.88
CA PHE A 7 -10.54 -5.19 3.45
C PHE A 7 -9.31 -4.50 4.07
N PHE A 8 -8.69 -3.56 3.37
CA PHE A 8 -7.54 -2.83 3.89
C PHE A 8 -7.90 -1.96 5.10
N GLU A 9 -9.01 -1.21 5.04
CA GLU A 9 -9.51 -0.40 6.16
C GLU A 9 -9.82 -1.24 7.42
N GLU A 10 -10.48 -2.40 7.25
CA GLU A 10 -10.80 -3.34 8.33
C GLU A 10 -9.55 -3.94 8.98
N ASN A 11 -8.46 -4.05 8.23
CA ASN A 11 -7.15 -4.47 8.74
C ASN A 11 -6.30 -3.30 9.26
N GLY A 12 -6.87 -2.09 9.37
CA GLY A 12 -6.15 -0.90 9.84
C GLY A 12 -5.06 -0.42 8.88
N LYS A 13 -5.13 -0.80 7.59
CA LYS A 13 -4.14 -0.47 6.56
C LYS A 13 -4.75 0.49 5.54
N GLY A 14 -4.11 1.64 5.36
CA GLY A 14 -4.45 2.59 4.29
C GLY A 14 -5.70 3.45 4.56
N GLU A 15 -5.52 4.77 4.50
CA GLU A 15 -6.60 5.74 4.75
C GLU A 15 -7.41 6.10 3.49
N PHE A 16 -6.91 5.79 2.29
CA PHE A 16 -7.56 6.08 1.01
C PHE A 16 -8.04 7.53 0.85
N SER A 17 -7.29 8.49 1.40
CA SER A 17 -7.70 9.90 1.50
C SER A 17 -7.87 10.55 0.13
N HIS A 18 -7.06 10.17 -0.87
CA HIS A 18 -7.21 10.69 -2.23
C HIS A 18 -8.49 10.17 -2.89
N TYR A 19 -8.80 8.89 -2.73
CA TYR A 19 -10.06 8.34 -3.21
C TYR A 19 -11.26 9.00 -2.52
N GLN A 20 -11.20 9.21 -1.20
CA GLN A 20 -12.27 9.86 -0.43
C GLN A 20 -12.51 11.31 -0.88
N ALA A 21 -11.45 12.05 -1.21
CA ALA A 21 -11.54 13.43 -1.70
C ALA A 21 -12.32 13.55 -3.03
N LEU A 22 -12.40 12.49 -3.84
CA LEU A 22 -13.17 12.48 -5.09
C LEU A 22 -14.69 12.46 -4.86
N GLN A 23 -15.15 12.15 -3.64
CA GLN A 23 -16.57 12.03 -3.29
C GLN A 23 -17.38 11.18 -4.29
N ILE A 24 -16.75 10.09 -4.76
CA ILE A 24 -17.34 9.14 -5.70
C ILE A 24 -17.50 7.77 -5.05
N SER A 25 -18.66 7.18 -5.34
CA SER A 25 -19.06 5.85 -4.89
C SER A 25 -19.66 5.09 -6.07
N PRO A 26 -19.56 3.75 -6.11
CA PRO A 26 -20.18 2.93 -7.15
C PRO A 26 -21.69 3.17 -7.31
N ILE A 27 -22.38 3.65 -6.27
CA ILE A 27 -23.82 3.98 -6.33
C ILE A 27 -24.11 5.24 -7.14
N HIS A 28 -23.10 6.09 -7.39
CA HIS A 28 -23.26 7.33 -8.16
C HIS A 28 -23.31 7.06 -9.66
N VAL A 29 -24.29 6.26 -10.10
CA VAL A 29 -24.45 5.80 -11.49
C VAL A 29 -24.70 6.94 -12.49
N HIS A 30 -25.12 8.10 -12.01
CA HIS A 30 -25.35 9.31 -12.80
C HIS A 30 -24.07 10.14 -13.05
N ARG A 31 -22.96 9.84 -12.36
CA ARG A 31 -21.67 10.52 -12.58
C ARG A 31 -21.03 10.02 -13.87
N SER A 32 -20.12 10.81 -14.43
CA SER A 32 -19.54 10.50 -15.73
C SER A 32 -18.65 9.25 -15.68
N LYS A 33 -18.58 8.54 -16.81
CA LYS A 33 -17.66 7.39 -16.96
C LYS A 33 -16.20 7.78 -16.71
N ALA A 34 -15.82 9.00 -17.08
CA ALA A 34 -14.47 9.51 -16.87
C ALA A 34 -14.14 9.66 -15.38
N GLU A 35 -15.07 10.20 -14.59
CA GLU A 35 -14.89 10.33 -13.15
C GLU A 35 -14.80 8.97 -12.44
N HIS A 36 -15.63 8.00 -12.84
CA HIS A 36 -15.55 6.63 -12.33
C HIS A 36 -14.21 5.96 -12.67
N LYS A 37 -13.72 6.13 -13.91
CA LYS A 37 -12.38 5.63 -14.30
C LYS A 37 -11.27 6.27 -13.48
N HIS A 38 -11.35 7.59 -13.25
CA HIS A 38 -10.39 8.29 -12.42
C HIS A 38 -10.39 7.78 -10.98
N ALA A 39 -11.58 7.57 -10.40
CA ALA A 39 -11.71 7.02 -9.05
C ALA A 39 -11.12 5.61 -8.93
N ILE A 40 -11.35 4.73 -9.92
CA ILE A 40 -10.75 3.40 -9.97
C ILE A 40 -9.21 3.48 -10.04
N PHE A 41 -8.68 4.40 -10.85
CA PHE A 41 -7.25 4.60 -10.99
C PHE A 41 -6.59 5.06 -9.68
N ILE A 42 -7.16 6.09 -9.03
CA ILE A 42 -6.66 6.57 -7.73
C ILE A 42 -6.72 5.47 -6.67
N LEU A 43 -7.84 4.73 -6.60
CA LEU A 43 -7.98 3.64 -5.65
C LEU A 43 -6.95 2.53 -5.89
N GLY A 44 -6.68 2.18 -7.15
CA GLY A 44 -5.65 1.21 -7.51
C GLY A 44 -4.24 1.67 -7.11
N LYS A 45 -3.92 2.95 -7.30
CA LYS A 45 -2.63 3.53 -6.88
C LYS A 45 -2.44 3.45 -5.36
N GLU A 46 -3.46 3.82 -4.58
CA GLU A 46 -3.38 3.76 -3.11
C GLU A 46 -3.23 2.32 -2.62
N ILE A 47 -3.97 1.36 -3.20
CA ILE A 47 -3.81 -0.08 -2.89
C ILE A 47 -2.38 -0.55 -3.18
N ALA A 48 -1.85 -0.23 -4.37
CA ALA A 48 -0.49 -0.63 -4.74
C ALA A 48 0.55 -0.05 -3.77
N SER A 49 0.35 1.20 -3.34
CA SER A 49 1.22 1.84 -2.35
C SER A 49 1.20 1.13 -1.00
N ILE A 50 0.03 0.71 -0.52
CA ILE A 50 -0.11 -0.04 0.74
C ILE A 50 0.63 -1.38 0.63
N MET A 51 0.44 -2.11 -0.47
CA MET A 51 1.09 -3.40 -0.69
C MET A 51 2.61 -3.28 -0.74
N ALA A 52 3.12 -2.28 -1.46
CA ALA A 52 4.56 -2.02 -1.52
C ALA A 52 5.12 -1.70 -0.12
N HIS A 53 4.44 -0.87 0.68
CA HIS A 53 4.89 -0.57 2.04
C HIS A 53 4.83 -1.77 2.99
N ASP A 54 3.84 -2.65 2.84
CA ASP A 54 3.70 -3.84 3.68
C ASP A 54 4.85 -4.83 3.43
N GLU A 55 5.30 -4.97 2.18
CA GLU A 55 6.46 -5.79 1.80
C GLU A 55 7.75 -5.34 2.51
N PHE A 56 7.90 -4.03 2.74
CA PHE A 56 9.01 -3.42 3.50
C PHE A 56 8.80 -3.37 5.02
N SER A 57 7.72 -3.94 5.57
CA SER A 57 7.41 -3.81 7.01
C SER A 57 7.77 -5.04 7.84
N GLY A 58 7.59 -6.24 7.28
CA GLY A 58 7.83 -7.52 7.96
C GLY A 58 9.08 -8.24 7.46
N ALA A 59 8.88 -9.15 6.49
CA ALA A 59 9.97 -9.97 5.94
C ALA A 59 11.09 -9.13 5.32
N GLY A 60 10.74 -8.02 4.62
CA GLY A 60 11.71 -7.10 4.05
C GLY A 60 12.67 -6.52 5.10
N ARG A 61 12.16 -6.03 6.24
CA ARG A 61 13.03 -5.49 7.31
C ARG A 61 13.89 -6.55 7.95
N THR A 62 13.36 -7.75 8.15
CA THR A 62 14.13 -8.87 8.70
C THR A 62 15.30 -9.21 7.79
N SER A 63 15.09 -9.27 6.47
CA SER A 63 16.17 -9.52 5.50
C SER A 63 17.27 -8.46 5.54
N VAL A 64 16.89 -7.17 5.62
CA VAL A 64 17.85 -6.06 5.73
C VAL A 64 18.66 -6.17 7.02
N ARG A 65 18.01 -6.43 8.16
CA ARG A 65 18.70 -6.61 9.45
C ARG A 65 19.62 -7.82 9.45
N MET A 66 19.24 -8.90 8.77
CA MET A 66 20.06 -10.10 8.66
C MET A 66 21.30 -9.84 7.80
N GLN A 67 21.16 -9.04 6.74
CA GLN A 67 22.29 -8.56 5.93
C GLN A 67 23.22 -7.64 6.75
N GLU A 68 22.67 -6.70 7.53
CA GLU A 68 23.46 -5.84 8.42
C GLU A 68 24.24 -6.65 9.46
N LEU A 69 23.60 -7.66 10.05
CA LEU A 69 24.25 -8.58 11.00
C LEU A 69 25.40 -9.35 10.33
N ALA A 70 25.16 -9.90 9.13
CA ALA A 70 26.18 -10.62 8.37
C ALA A 70 27.38 -9.72 8.02
N ASN A 71 27.14 -8.47 7.63
CA ASN A 71 28.20 -7.52 7.32
C ASN A 71 29.06 -7.19 8.55
N ARG A 72 28.42 -6.92 9.71
CA ARG A 72 29.15 -6.65 10.97
C ARG A 72 29.99 -7.84 11.43
N ALA A 73 29.43 -9.05 11.37
CA ALA A 73 30.16 -10.26 11.72
C ALA A 73 31.35 -10.50 10.78
N GLY A 74 31.22 -10.15 9.49
CA GLY A 74 32.32 -10.20 8.52
C GLY A 74 33.43 -9.19 8.83
N GLU A 75 33.07 -7.96 9.21
CA GLU A 75 34.03 -6.91 9.59
C GLU A 75 34.81 -7.26 10.86
N GLU A 76 34.14 -7.84 11.87
CA GLU A 76 34.78 -8.29 13.11
C GLU A 76 35.75 -9.46 12.92
N MET A 77 35.49 -10.36 11.95
CA MET A 77 36.39 -11.50 11.66
C MET A 77 37.62 -11.14 10.82
N LEU A 78 37.63 -9.96 10.20
CA LEU A 78 38.75 -9.46 9.39
C LEU A 78 39.77 -8.65 10.20
N HIS A 79 39.51 -8.43 11.49
CA HIS A 79 40.40 -7.80 12.47
C HIS A 79 40.96 -8.81 13.47
#